data_AF-A0A939KQ87-F1
#
_entry.id   AF-A0A939KQ87-F1
#
_cell.length_a   1.000
_cell.length_b   1.000
_cell.length_c   1.000
_cell.angle_alpha   90.00
_cell.angle_beta   90.00
_cell.angle_gamma   90.00
#
_symmetry.space_group_name_H-M   'P 1'
#
loop_
_entity.id
_entity.type
_entity.pdbx_description
1 polymer ?
#
loop_
_entity_poly.entity_id
_entity_poly.type
_entity_poly.pdbx_seq_one_letter_code
_entity_poly.pdbx_strand_id
1 'polypeptide(L)'
;MTNNLSVVVNADAQQVWTMLREPSLVAQWHGWEAEDLHDEINEIYFNTTVVEGPGHTSLTVDGGDVFELSPVTGGTEVKVTRAALDHNSEWAAWDEDITQGWLTFLHQLRFALERHPHGQRRTHFLSIPGTGEPAIRKLGLGDVPAPGEEYALKLATGEEISGRVWFRSTHQVGLTVHSYAEHGDGLLIVAEQLPVPEKRPDGGAMVIASTYDLGAHSLDAIRRQWDSWRAENYPTSVAAH
;
A
#
# COMPACT_ATOMS: atom_id res chain seq x y z
N MET A 1 0.80 21.32 8.41
CA MET A 1 -0.66 21.07 8.27
C MET A 1 -0.85 19.59 8.56
N THR A 2 -1.83 19.20 9.35
CA THR A 2 -2.04 17.78 9.65
C THR A 2 -2.62 17.10 8.41
N ASN A 3 -1.83 16.23 7.76
CA ASN A 3 -2.26 15.44 6.61
C ASN A 3 -3.20 14.33 7.13
N ASN A 4 -4.50 14.61 7.15
CA ASN A 4 -5.50 13.61 7.53
C ASN A 4 -5.80 12.72 6.32
N LEU A 5 -5.56 11.42 6.48
CA LEU A 5 -5.88 10.40 5.50
C LEU A 5 -7.09 9.61 6.01
N SER A 6 -8.09 9.35 5.18
CA SER A 6 -9.20 8.48 5.60
C SER A 6 -9.75 7.61 4.49
N VAL A 7 -10.24 6.45 4.89
CA VAL A 7 -11.01 5.52 4.05
C VAL A 7 -12.20 4.99 4.85
N VAL A 8 -13.34 4.77 4.17
CA VAL A 8 -14.45 4.00 4.75
C VAL A 8 -14.24 2.55 4.37
N VAL A 9 -14.17 1.69 5.39
CA VAL A 9 -14.06 0.24 5.23
C VAL A 9 -15.43 -0.37 5.50
N ASN A 10 -15.92 -1.21 4.57
CA ASN A 10 -17.16 -1.96 4.74
C ASN A 10 -16.99 -3.15 5.70
N ALA A 11 -16.65 -2.83 6.95
CA ALA A 11 -16.51 -3.73 8.08
C ALA A 11 -16.90 -2.96 9.36
N ASP A 12 -17.30 -3.68 10.41
CA ASP A 12 -17.56 -3.04 11.70
C ASP A 12 -16.25 -2.63 12.40
N ALA A 13 -16.36 -1.73 13.38
CA ALA A 13 -15.18 -1.18 14.05
C ALA A 13 -14.40 -2.24 14.84
N GLN A 14 -15.05 -3.31 15.30
CA GLN A 14 -14.40 -4.40 16.01
C GLN A 14 -13.54 -5.25 15.06
N GLN A 15 -14.01 -5.52 13.84
CA GLN A 15 -13.24 -6.19 12.80
C GLN A 15 -12.01 -5.36 12.41
N VAL A 16 -12.19 -4.06 12.21
CA VAL A 16 -11.06 -3.15 11.92
C VAL A 16 -10.06 -3.13 13.09
N TRP A 17 -10.55 -3.03 14.32
CA TRP A 17 -9.68 -3.06 15.50
C TRP A 17 -8.87 -4.35 15.59
N THR A 18 -9.49 -5.49 15.30
CA THR A 18 -8.82 -6.80 15.28
C THR A 18 -7.68 -6.82 14.25
N MET A 19 -7.88 -6.21 13.08
CA MET A 19 -6.82 -6.07 12.06
C MET A 19 -5.64 -5.19 12.48
N LEU A 20 -5.84 -4.27 13.44
CA LEU A 20 -4.78 -3.40 13.98
C LEU A 20 -4.03 -4.04 15.17
N ARG A 21 -4.63 -5.05 15.83
CA ARG A 21 -4.13 -5.59 17.10
C ARG A 21 -3.72 -7.06 17.07
N GLU A 22 -3.95 -7.77 15.97
CA GLU A 22 -3.45 -9.13 15.79
C GLU A 22 -2.25 -9.12 14.83
N PRO A 23 -1.01 -9.43 15.26
CA PRO A 23 0.18 -9.31 14.41
C PRO A 23 0.09 -10.07 13.08
N SER A 24 -0.49 -11.26 13.09
CA SER A 24 -0.69 -12.06 11.88
C SER A 24 -1.68 -11.43 10.90
N LEU A 25 -2.65 -10.66 11.41
CA LEU A 25 -3.60 -9.91 10.59
C LEU A 25 -3.01 -8.57 10.12
N VAL A 26 -2.18 -7.91 10.95
CA VAL A 26 -1.39 -6.74 10.52
C VAL A 26 -0.55 -7.08 9.29
N ALA A 27 0.10 -8.25 9.29
CA ALA A 27 0.86 -8.74 8.14
C ALA A 27 0.02 -8.96 6.86
N GLN A 28 -1.31 -9.07 6.97
CA GLN A 28 -2.20 -9.20 5.80
C GLN A 28 -2.48 -7.87 5.09
N TRP A 29 -2.01 -6.73 5.62
CA TRP A 29 -2.25 -5.42 5.00
C TRP A 29 -1.15 -4.38 5.20
N HIS A 30 -0.31 -4.50 6.22
CA HIS A 30 0.84 -3.65 6.42
C HIS A 30 2.04 -4.16 5.63
N GLY A 31 2.88 -3.24 5.16
CA GLY A 31 4.14 -3.55 4.49
C GLY A 31 4.01 -4.48 3.27
N TRP A 32 5.12 -5.15 2.98
CA TRP A 32 5.31 -6.15 1.93
C TRP A 32 6.23 -7.27 2.44
N GLU A 33 6.32 -8.36 1.70
CA GLU A 33 7.13 -9.52 2.05
C GLU A 33 8.61 -9.13 2.07
N ALA A 34 9.17 -9.07 3.26
CA ALA A 34 10.58 -8.85 3.56
C ALA A 34 10.96 -9.68 4.81
N GLU A 35 12.25 -9.94 5.01
CA GLU A 35 12.74 -10.75 6.13
C GLU A 35 12.45 -10.08 7.50
N ASP A 36 12.41 -8.76 7.52
CA ASP A 36 12.24 -7.90 8.71
C ASP A 36 10.80 -7.43 8.93
N LEU A 37 9.83 -7.79 8.07
CA LEU A 37 8.44 -7.34 8.18
C LEU A 37 7.83 -7.63 9.56
N HIS A 38 8.18 -8.77 10.17
CA HIS A 38 7.68 -9.11 11.50
C HIS A 38 8.21 -8.14 12.57
N ASP A 39 9.48 -7.78 12.49
CA ASP A 39 10.11 -6.87 13.44
C ASP A 39 9.59 -5.44 13.24
N GLU A 40 9.40 -5.01 11.99
CA GLU A 40 8.76 -3.73 11.64
C GLU A 40 7.34 -3.64 12.22
N ILE A 41 6.52 -4.68 12.03
CA ILE A 41 5.16 -4.72 12.59
C ILE A 41 5.21 -4.60 14.12
N ASN A 42 6.10 -5.32 14.77
CA ASN A 42 6.23 -5.27 16.22
C ASN A 42 6.65 -3.88 16.70
N GLU A 43 7.61 -3.26 16.02
CA GLU A 43 8.10 -1.91 16.33
C GLU A 43 6.97 -0.89 16.19
N ILE A 44 6.23 -0.89 15.08
CA ILE A 44 5.21 0.13 14.81
C ILE A 44 3.96 -0.06 15.68
N TYR A 45 3.46 -1.29 15.81
CA TYR A 45 2.12 -1.56 16.35
C TYR A 45 2.10 -2.21 17.73
N PHE A 46 3.21 -2.72 18.24
CA PHE A 46 3.22 -3.55 19.46
C PHE A 46 4.29 -3.21 20.48
N ASN A 47 5.12 -2.20 20.21
CA ASN A 47 6.14 -1.77 21.14
C ASN A 47 5.55 -1.02 22.36
N THR A 48 6.40 -0.61 23.29
CA THR A 48 5.98 0.03 24.55
C THR A 48 5.48 1.48 24.43
N THR A 49 5.68 2.15 23.30
CA THR A 49 5.24 3.53 23.06
C THR A 49 3.83 3.59 22.48
N VAL A 50 3.32 2.46 21.99
CA VAL A 50 1.97 2.34 21.42
C VAL A 50 0.90 2.53 22.50
N VAL A 51 -0.08 3.38 22.21
CA VAL A 51 -1.17 3.72 23.14
C VAL A 51 -2.52 3.42 22.53
N GLU A 52 -3.28 2.54 23.18
CA GLU A 52 -4.68 2.28 22.84
C GLU A 52 -5.61 3.31 23.49
N GLY A 53 -6.49 3.89 22.69
CA GLY A 53 -7.55 4.76 23.16
C GLY A 53 -8.69 4.00 23.85
N PRO A 54 -9.52 4.70 24.63
CA PRO A 54 -10.65 4.08 25.30
C PRO A 54 -11.63 3.47 24.30
N GLY A 55 -12.19 2.30 24.64
CA GLY A 55 -13.25 1.68 23.84
C GLY A 55 -12.81 1.18 22.45
N HIS A 56 -11.50 1.02 22.21
CA HIS A 56 -10.96 0.50 20.95
C HIS A 56 -11.30 1.39 19.74
N THR A 57 -11.38 2.70 19.95
CA THR A 57 -11.69 3.67 18.89
C THR A 57 -10.48 4.46 18.40
N SER A 58 -9.32 4.33 19.04
CA SER A 58 -8.09 4.92 18.53
C SER A 58 -6.85 4.12 18.93
N LEU A 59 -5.81 4.21 18.10
CA LEU A 59 -4.51 3.59 18.33
C LEU A 59 -3.42 4.59 17.91
N THR A 60 -2.63 5.05 18.87
CA THR A 60 -1.40 5.80 18.59
C THR A 60 -0.27 4.80 18.41
N VAL A 61 0.28 4.72 17.20
CA VAL A 61 1.41 3.83 16.87
C VAL A 61 2.74 4.48 17.24
N ASP A 62 3.83 3.70 17.18
CA ASP A 62 5.17 4.26 17.28
C ASP A 62 5.39 5.34 16.19
N GLY A 63 6.19 6.37 16.52
CA GLY A 63 6.26 7.60 15.74
C GLY A 63 5.12 8.59 16.00
N GLY A 64 4.06 8.19 16.72
CA GLY A 64 3.01 9.08 17.23
C GLY A 64 1.84 9.33 16.29
N ASP A 65 1.78 8.65 15.13
CA ASP A 65 0.62 8.71 14.25
C ASP A 65 -0.59 8.04 14.92
N VAL A 66 -1.79 8.57 14.66
CA VAL A 66 -3.01 8.13 15.34
C VAL A 66 -4.01 7.58 14.34
N PHE A 67 -4.37 6.30 14.50
CA PHE A 67 -5.54 5.71 13.90
C PHE A 67 -6.77 6.07 14.73
N GLU A 68 -7.83 6.54 14.09
CA GLU A 68 -9.13 6.79 14.69
C GLU A 68 -10.19 6.00 13.92
N LEU A 69 -11.04 5.27 14.66
CA LEU A 69 -12.12 4.43 14.14
C LEU A 69 -13.46 5.06 14.48
N SER A 70 -14.22 5.44 13.45
CA SER A 70 -15.55 6.03 13.61
C SER A 70 -16.60 5.20 12.86
N PRO A 71 -17.57 4.57 13.54
CA PRO A 71 -18.70 3.94 12.87
C PRO A 71 -19.47 4.96 12.01
N VAL A 72 -19.72 4.63 10.75
CA VAL A 72 -20.44 5.47 9.79
C VAL A 72 -21.44 4.63 8.99
N THR A 73 -22.30 5.29 8.22
CA THR A 73 -23.14 4.57 7.25
C THR A 73 -22.25 3.84 6.24
N GLY A 74 -22.40 2.52 6.12
CA GLY A 74 -21.63 1.69 5.20
C GLY A 74 -20.37 1.05 5.80
N GLY A 75 -20.11 1.21 7.11
CA GLY A 75 -19.04 0.51 7.81
C GLY A 75 -18.33 1.39 8.84
N THR A 76 -17.01 1.47 8.75
CA THR A 76 -16.16 2.22 9.69
C THR A 76 -15.22 3.14 8.91
N GLU A 77 -15.24 4.44 9.23
CA GLU A 77 -14.20 5.35 8.78
C GLU A 77 -12.93 5.09 9.60
N VAL A 78 -11.83 4.80 8.89
CA VAL A 78 -10.49 4.69 9.45
C VAL A 78 -9.74 5.93 9.03
N LYS A 79 -9.38 6.78 9.99
CA LYS A 79 -8.60 7.99 9.77
C LYS A 79 -7.21 7.83 10.37
N VAL A 80 -6.18 8.22 9.63
CA VAL A 80 -4.82 8.37 10.14
C VAL A 80 -4.49 9.84 10.22
N THR A 81 -4.14 10.28 11.43
CA THR A 81 -3.66 11.62 11.73
C THR A 81 -2.15 11.55 11.95
N ARG A 82 -1.38 12.22 11.09
CA ARG A 82 0.09 12.26 11.20
C ARG A 82 0.54 12.98 12.47
N ALA A 83 1.57 12.46 13.13
CA ALA A 83 2.25 13.15 14.22
C ALA A 83 2.78 14.52 13.77
N ALA A 84 2.96 15.44 14.71
CA ALA A 84 3.52 16.74 14.40
C ALA A 84 4.94 16.58 13.86
N LEU A 85 5.18 17.05 12.64
CA LEU A 85 6.50 16.96 12.01
C LEU A 85 7.52 17.79 12.78
N ASP A 86 8.59 17.14 13.24
CA ASP A 86 9.80 17.85 13.65
C ASP A 86 10.60 18.24 12.40
N HIS A 87 10.51 19.52 12.01
CA HIS A 87 11.20 20.07 10.84
C HIS A 87 12.73 20.01 10.93
N ASN A 88 13.30 19.79 12.13
CA ASN A 88 14.74 19.64 12.31
C ASN A 88 15.19 18.17 12.27
N SER A 89 14.26 17.23 12.20
CA SER A 89 14.58 15.81 12.08
C SER A 89 15.07 15.48 10.66
N GLU A 90 15.92 14.46 10.55
CA GLU A 90 16.31 13.90 9.24
C GLU A 90 15.12 13.29 8.47
N TRP A 91 14.01 13.05 9.17
CA TRP A 91 12.75 12.54 8.66
C TRP A 91 11.87 13.63 8.04
N ALA A 92 12.16 14.92 8.27
CA ALA A 92 11.43 16.04 7.69
C ALA A 92 11.37 15.98 6.16
N ALA A 93 12.44 15.52 5.52
CA ALA A 93 12.53 15.39 4.07
C ALA A 93 11.68 14.23 3.51
N TRP A 94 11.24 13.30 4.38
CA TRP A 94 10.48 12.10 4.03
C TRP A 94 9.00 12.20 4.39
N ASP A 95 8.54 13.31 4.98
CA ASP A 95 7.18 13.41 5.53
C ASP A 95 6.07 13.11 4.51
N GLU A 96 6.24 13.57 3.27
CA GLU A 96 5.28 13.30 2.20
C GLU A 96 5.31 11.82 1.78
N ASP A 97 6.49 11.22 1.67
CA ASP A 97 6.63 9.79 1.37
C ASP A 97 5.97 8.92 2.44
N ILE A 98 6.16 9.27 3.72
CA ILE A 98 5.53 8.54 4.83
C ILE A 98 4.00 8.76 4.81
N THR A 99 3.54 9.97 4.52
CA THR A 99 2.10 10.26 4.33
C THR A 99 1.52 9.40 3.20
N GLN A 100 2.20 9.30 2.05
CA GLN A 100 1.79 8.46 0.95
C GLN A 100 1.83 6.96 1.31
N GLY A 101 2.83 6.51 2.09
CA GLY A 101 2.89 5.15 2.62
C GLY A 101 1.68 4.80 3.48
N TRP A 102 1.25 5.70 4.37
CA TRP A 102 0.03 5.51 5.15
C TRP A 102 -1.23 5.42 4.30
N LEU A 103 -1.33 6.22 3.23
CA LEU A 103 -2.44 6.12 2.28
C LEU A 103 -2.47 4.74 1.61
N THR A 104 -1.30 4.24 1.17
CA THR A 104 -1.16 2.88 0.63
C THR A 104 -1.65 1.84 1.63
N PHE A 105 -1.17 1.89 2.87
CA PHE A 105 -1.54 0.92 3.91
C PHE A 105 -3.03 0.97 4.29
N LEU A 106 -3.65 2.16 4.34
CA LEU A 106 -5.09 2.28 4.54
C LEU A 106 -5.90 1.59 3.43
N HIS A 107 -5.48 1.75 2.17
CA HIS A 107 -6.13 1.08 1.06
C HIS A 107 -5.91 -0.43 1.06
N GLN A 108 -4.75 -0.92 1.52
CA GLN A 108 -4.49 -2.35 1.70
C GLN A 108 -5.32 -2.93 2.84
N LEU A 109 -5.46 -2.22 3.97
CA LEU A 109 -6.32 -2.62 5.10
C LEU A 109 -7.77 -2.76 4.64
N ARG A 110 -8.28 -1.73 3.96
CA ARG A 110 -9.62 -1.74 3.38
C ARG A 110 -9.80 -2.93 2.44
N PHE A 111 -8.83 -3.18 1.56
CA PHE A 111 -8.91 -4.26 0.59
C PHE A 111 -8.91 -5.64 1.26
N ALA A 112 -8.01 -5.87 2.21
CA ALA A 112 -7.93 -7.12 2.96
C ALA A 112 -9.26 -7.43 3.67
N LEU A 113 -9.85 -6.44 4.37
CA LEU A 113 -11.13 -6.63 5.06
C LEU A 113 -12.31 -6.84 4.11
N GLU A 114 -12.40 -6.06 3.03
CA GLU A 114 -13.57 -6.10 2.14
C GLU A 114 -13.55 -7.26 1.15
N ARG A 115 -12.36 -7.74 0.77
CA ARG A 115 -12.20 -8.75 -0.31
C ARG A 115 -11.62 -10.07 0.17
N HIS A 116 -10.76 -10.06 1.20
CA HIS A 116 -10.00 -11.23 1.64
C HIS A 116 -9.92 -11.36 3.16
N PRO A 117 -11.05 -11.33 3.91
CA PRO A 117 -11.02 -11.37 5.37
C PRO A 117 -10.40 -12.66 5.94
N HIS A 118 -10.25 -13.69 5.11
CA HIS A 118 -9.65 -14.99 5.45
C HIS A 118 -8.56 -15.44 4.46
N GLY A 119 -8.23 -14.61 3.47
CA GLY A 119 -7.25 -14.96 2.44
C GLY A 119 -5.81 -14.75 2.92
N GLN A 120 -4.88 -15.50 2.36
CA GLN A 120 -3.45 -15.32 2.63
C GLN A 120 -2.83 -14.38 1.59
N ARG A 121 -2.40 -13.20 2.04
CA ARG A 121 -1.72 -12.22 1.20
C ARG A 121 -0.27 -12.62 0.96
N ARG A 122 0.13 -12.61 -0.30
CA ARG A 122 1.53 -12.63 -0.76
C ARG A 122 1.78 -11.36 -1.55
N THR A 123 2.97 -10.78 -1.43
CA THR A 123 3.29 -9.54 -2.14
C THR A 123 4.52 -9.70 -3.02
N HIS A 124 4.55 -8.87 -4.05
CA HIS A 124 5.75 -8.58 -4.80
C HIS A 124 5.93 -7.07 -4.82
N PHE A 125 7.05 -6.62 -4.29
CA PHE A 125 7.40 -5.21 -4.17
C PHE A 125 8.54 -4.89 -5.12
N LEU A 126 8.41 -3.76 -5.82
CA LEU A 126 9.48 -3.20 -6.64
C LEU A 126 9.65 -1.72 -6.31
N SER A 127 10.90 -1.32 -6.01
CA SER A 127 11.30 0.08 -6.07
C SER A 127 11.85 0.42 -7.45
N ILE A 128 11.28 1.47 -8.06
CA ILE A 128 11.63 1.99 -9.37
C ILE A 128 12.36 3.32 -9.19
N PRO A 129 13.57 3.50 -9.74
CA PRO A 129 14.24 4.79 -9.70
C PRO A 129 13.55 5.80 -10.62
N GLY A 130 13.60 7.07 -10.23
CA GLY A 130 13.09 8.16 -11.06
C GLY A 130 13.91 8.31 -12.35
N THR A 131 13.22 8.56 -13.46
CA THR A 131 13.87 8.86 -14.75
C THR A 131 13.24 10.07 -15.45
N GLY A 132 12.53 10.92 -14.70
CA GLY A 132 11.81 12.10 -15.21
C GLY A 132 10.41 11.83 -15.80
N GLU A 133 10.02 10.57 -16.02
CA GLU A 133 8.66 10.19 -16.40
C GLU A 133 7.99 9.39 -15.27
N PRO A 134 6.75 9.74 -14.86
CA PRO A 134 6.02 9.01 -13.81
C PRO A 134 5.81 7.53 -14.14
N ALA A 135 6.05 6.63 -13.18
CA ALA A 135 5.87 5.20 -13.35
C ALA A 135 4.42 4.83 -13.73
N ILE A 136 3.43 5.55 -13.20
CA ILE A 136 2.00 5.41 -13.55
C ILE A 136 1.81 5.57 -15.07
N ARG A 137 2.45 6.56 -15.70
CA ARG A 137 2.35 6.72 -17.16
C ARG A 137 3.12 5.64 -17.91
N LYS A 138 4.34 5.34 -17.48
CA LYS A 138 5.17 4.29 -18.11
C LYS A 138 4.49 2.94 -18.13
N LEU A 139 3.72 2.61 -17.10
CA LEU A 139 2.98 1.35 -17.00
C LEU A 139 1.67 1.35 -17.80
N GLY A 140 1.30 2.47 -18.44
CA GLY A 140 0.05 2.61 -19.19
C GLY A 140 -1.17 2.90 -18.30
N LEU A 141 -0.96 3.41 -17.08
CA LEU A 141 -2.03 3.64 -16.09
C LEU A 141 -2.49 5.10 -16.00
N GLY A 142 -2.00 5.98 -16.88
CA GLY A 142 -2.32 7.42 -16.85
C GLY A 142 -3.79 7.75 -17.09
N ASP A 143 -4.49 6.92 -17.86
CA ASP A 143 -5.86 7.17 -18.33
C ASP A 143 -6.86 6.12 -17.80
N VAL A 144 -6.55 5.46 -16.68
CA VAL A 144 -7.52 4.53 -16.06
C VAL A 144 -8.82 5.29 -15.68
N PRO A 145 -9.97 4.59 -15.68
CA PRO A 145 -11.27 5.22 -15.38
C PRO A 145 -11.41 5.77 -13.95
N ALA A 146 -12.62 6.20 -13.59
CA ALA A 146 -12.89 6.68 -12.23
C ALA A 146 -12.87 5.51 -11.20
N PRO A 147 -12.58 5.77 -9.91
CA PRO A 147 -12.68 4.75 -8.87
C PRO A 147 -14.05 4.05 -8.86
N GLY A 148 -14.04 2.72 -8.77
CA GLY A 148 -15.21 1.85 -8.83
C GLY A 148 -15.58 1.36 -10.24
N GLU A 149 -15.10 2.03 -11.29
CA GLU A 149 -15.34 1.63 -12.69
C GLU A 149 -14.41 0.51 -13.13
N GLU A 150 -14.87 -0.26 -14.12
CA GLU A 150 -14.15 -1.39 -14.70
C GLU A 150 -13.08 -0.93 -15.70
N TYR A 151 -11.98 -1.67 -15.77
CA TYR A 151 -10.93 -1.45 -16.74
C TYR A 151 -10.44 -2.78 -17.31
N ALA A 152 -9.86 -2.72 -18.51
CA ALA A 152 -9.07 -3.79 -19.10
C ALA A 152 -7.97 -3.13 -19.95
N LEU A 153 -6.71 -3.47 -19.70
CA LEU A 153 -5.57 -2.89 -20.41
C LEU A 153 -4.39 -3.86 -20.43
N LYS A 154 -3.40 -3.55 -21.28
CA LYS A 154 -2.11 -4.23 -21.29
C LYS A 154 -1.07 -3.33 -20.64
N LEU A 155 -0.46 -3.81 -19.55
CA LEU A 155 0.64 -3.12 -18.88
C LEU A 155 1.88 -3.09 -19.78
N ALA A 156 2.80 -2.17 -19.49
CA ALA A 156 4.12 -2.15 -20.13
C ALA A 156 4.98 -3.38 -19.78
N THR A 157 4.64 -4.13 -18.73
CA THR A 157 5.19 -5.47 -18.44
C THR A 157 4.80 -6.50 -19.51
N GLY A 158 3.84 -6.18 -20.37
CA GLY A 158 3.22 -7.09 -21.33
C GLY A 158 2.04 -7.88 -20.77
N GLU A 159 1.75 -7.74 -19.48
CA GLU A 159 0.62 -8.41 -18.82
C GLU A 159 -0.72 -7.78 -19.23
N GLU A 160 -1.71 -8.62 -19.56
CA GLU A 160 -3.09 -8.19 -19.72
C GLU A 160 -3.80 -8.26 -18.36
N ILE A 161 -4.25 -7.12 -17.87
CA ILE A 161 -4.93 -7.00 -16.58
C ILE A 161 -6.33 -6.41 -16.75
N SER A 162 -7.24 -6.87 -15.91
CA SER A 162 -8.60 -6.36 -15.82
C SER A 162 -9.11 -6.43 -14.39
N GLY A 163 -10.09 -5.58 -14.09
CA GLY A 163 -10.65 -5.43 -12.76
C GLY A 163 -11.37 -4.10 -12.62
N ARG A 164 -11.30 -3.52 -11.43
CA ARG A 164 -11.86 -2.20 -11.13
C ARG A 164 -10.81 -1.27 -10.57
N VAL A 165 -10.97 0.02 -10.83
CA VAL A 165 -10.13 1.04 -10.20
C VAL A 165 -10.49 1.09 -8.71
N TRP A 166 -9.55 0.72 -7.83
CA TRP A 166 -9.76 0.68 -6.38
C TRP A 166 -9.73 2.07 -5.78
N PHE A 167 -8.70 2.85 -6.12
CA PHE A 167 -8.57 4.25 -5.74
C PHE A 167 -7.62 5.00 -6.67
N ARG A 168 -7.70 6.32 -6.63
CA ARG A 168 -6.77 7.23 -7.29
C ARG A 168 -6.48 8.42 -6.39
N SER A 169 -5.23 8.84 -6.34
CA SER A 169 -4.80 10.12 -5.79
C SER A 169 -3.90 10.84 -6.80
N THR A 170 -3.35 11.99 -6.43
CA THR A 170 -2.34 12.69 -7.24
C THR A 170 -1.09 11.84 -7.47
N HIS A 171 -0.73 11.00 -6.49
CA HIS A 171 0.53 10.27 -6.46
C HIS A 171 0.37 8.75 -6.57
N GLN A 172 -0.85 8.23 -6.50
CA GLN A 172 -1.08 6.79 -6.45
C GLN A 172 -2.26 6.35 -7.30
N VAL A 173 -2.14 5.16 -7.88
CA VAL A 173 -3.25 4.42 -8.46
C VAL A 173 -3.29 3.03 -7.85
N GLY A 174 -4.47 2.62 -7.41
CA GLY A 174 -4.74 1.24 -6.97
C GLY A 174 -5.78 0.60 -7.87
N LEU A 175 -5.51 -0.62 -8.32
CA LEU A 175 -6.36 -1.39 -9.21
C LEU A 175 -6.62 -2.77 -8.60
N THR A 176 -7.88 -3.21 -8.59
CA THR A 176 -8.16 -4.63 -8.40
C THR A 176 -7.74 -5.38 -9.66
N VAL A 177 -7.20 -6.58 -9.52
CA VAL A 177 -6.70 -7.39 -10.64
C VAL A 177 -7.26 -8.80 -10.53
N HIS A 178 -8.13 -9.19 -11.46
CA HIS A 178 -8.82 -10.50 -11.41
C HIS A 178 -7.85 -11.69 -11.39
N SER A 179 -6.72 -11.60 -12.11
CA SER A 179 -5.72 -12.69 -12.19
C SER A 179 -4.84 -12.82 -10.96
N TYR A 180 -4.90 -11.90 -10.00
CA TYR A 180 -4.01 -11.85 -8.83
C TYR A 180 -4.56 -12.60 -7.61
N ALA A 181 -5.70 -13.28 -7.73
CA ALA A 181 -6.23 -14.13 -6.67
C ALA A 181 -6.82 -15.43 -7.24
N GLU A 182 -6.80 -16.52 -6.45
CA GLU A 182 -7.50 -17.75 -6.84
C GLU A 182 -9.03 -17.55 -6.80
N HIS A 183 -9.50 -16.76 -5.83
CA HIS A 183 -10.90 -16.35 -5.69
C HIS A 183 -10.98 -14.84 -5.46
N GLY A 184 -11.78 -14.13 -6.24
CA GLY A 184 -11.88 -12.66 -6.16
C GLY A 184 -10.81 -11.95 -6.98
N ASP A 185 -10.27 -10.85 -6.44
CA ASP A 185 -9.28 -10.00 -7.11
C ASP A 185 -8.03 -9.87 -6.22
N GLY A 186 -6.83 -9.70 -6.79
CA GLY A 186 -5.72 -9.10 -6.04
C GLY A 186 -5.71 -7.58 -6.15
N LEU A 187 -4.65 -6.96 -5.64
CA LEU A 187 -4.49 -5.50 -5.62
C LEU A 187 -3.13 -5.09 -6.16
N LEU A 188 -3.12 -4.27 -7.20
CA LEU A 188 -1.92 -3.61 -7.72
C LEU A 188 -1.94 -2.15 -7.29
N ILE A 189 -0.90 -1.69 -6.60
CA ILE A 189 -0.69 -0.27 -6.28
C ILE A 189 0.58 0.21 -6.96
N VAL A 190 0.49 1.35 -7.65
CA VAL A 190 1.65 2.11 -8.13
C VAL A 190 1.62 3.46 -7.45
N ALA A 191 2.67 3.76 -6.67
CA ALA A 191 2.80 4.98 -5.89
C ALA A 191 4.07 5.74 -6.31
N GLU A 192 3.91 6.93 -6.86
CA GLU A 192 5.01 7.84 -7.16
C GLU A 192 5.64 8.33 -5.86
N GLN A 193 6.97 8.36 -5.84
CA GLN A 193 7.76 8.89 -4.75
C GLN A 193 8.40 10.20 -5.18
N LEU A 194 8.23 11.25 -4.37
CA LEU A 194 8.66 12.59 -4.76
C LEU A 194 10.20 12.72 -4.74
N PRO A 195 10.76 13.66 -5.51
CA PRO A 195 12.15 14.03 -5.35
C PRO A 195 12.48 14.44 -3.91
N VAL A 196 13.52 13.82 -3.34
CA VAL A 196 14.14 14.23 -2.08
C VAL A 196 15.52 14.75 -2.42
N PRO A 197 15.83 16.05 -2.16
CA PRO A 197 17.13 16.62 -2.49
C PRO A 197 18.28 15.76 -1.94
N GLU A 198 19.29 15.54 -2.77
CA GLU A 198 20.52 14.78 -2.48
C GLU A 198 20.33 13.26 -2.22
N LYS A 199 19.18 12.82 -1.70
CA LYS A 199 18.90 11.39 -1.40
C LYS A 199 18.23 10.66 -2.56
N ARG A 200 17.23 11.28 -3.18
CA ARG A 200 16.47 10.74 -4.32
C ARG A 200 16.10 11.89 -5.27
N PRO A 201 17.08 12.50 -5.96
CA PRO A 201 16.89 13.76 -6.69
C PRO A 201 15.91 13.65 -7.86
N ASP A 202 15.79 12.47 -8.46
CA ASP A 202 14.90 12.23 -9.60
C ASP A 202 13.53 11.66 -9.19
N GLY A 203 13.28 11.52 -7.88
CA GLY A 203 12.13 10.79 -7.35
C GLY A 203 12.20 9.29 -7.65
N GLY A 204 11.05 8.65 -7.70
CA GLY A 204 10.94 7.22 -8.00
C GLY A 204 9.50 6.76 -7.95
N ALA A 205 9.29 5.46 -7.86
CA ALA A 205 7.99 4.89 -7.58
C ALA A 205 8.12 3.56 -6.84
N MET A 206 7.06 3.16 -6.16
CA MET A 206 6.87 1.82 -5.63
C MET A 206 5.76 1.13 -6.41
N VAL A 207 5.97 -0.15 -6.71
CA VAL A 207 4.94 -1.05 -7.22
C VAL A 207 4.72 -2.13 -6.18
N ILE A 208 3.47 -2.33 -5.77
CA ILE A 208 3.08 -3.38 -4.85
C ILE A 208 1.99 -4.22 -5.54
N ALA A 209 2.35 -5.45 -5.92
CA ALA A 209 1.39 -6.44 -6.38
C ALA A 209 1.04 -7.36 -5.20
N SER A 210 -0.14 -7.17 -4.61
CA SER A 210 -0.71 -8.04 -3.58
C SER A 210 -1.58 -9.11 -4.23
N THR A 211 -1.22 -10.35 -3.98
CA THR A 211 -1.91 -11.55 -4.47
C THR A 211 -2.49 -12.34 -3.31
N TYR A 212 -3.55 -13.11 -3.57
CA TYR A 212 -4.27 -13.83 -2.52
C TYR A 212 -4.51 -15.29 -2.92
N ASP A 213 -4.04 -16.20 -2.06
CA ASP A 213 -4.24 -17.65 -2.17
C ASP A 213 -3.75 -18.28 -3.50
N LEU A 214 -2.95 -17.56 -4.30
CA LEU A 214 -2.42 -18.09 -5.55
C LEU A 214 -1.46 -19.25 -5.32
N GLY A 215 -1.58 -20.29 -6.16
CA GLY A 215 -0.60 -21.35 -6.27
C GLY A 215 0.78 -20.82 -6.70
N ALA A 216 1.84 -21.49 -6.23
CA ALA A 216 3.24 -21.07 -6.42
C ALA A 216 3.61 -20.78 -7.89
N HIS A 217 3.08 -21.55 -8.85
CA HIS A 217 3.36 -21.32 -10.26
C HIS A 217 2.86 -19.97 -10.77
N SER A 218 1.63 -19.58 -10.42
CA SER A 218 1.04 -18.30 -10.83
C SER A 218 1.74 -17.13 -10.14
N LEU A 219 2.03 -17.27 -8.84
CA LEU A 219 2.78 -16.27 -8.09
C LEU A 219 4.16 -16.01 -8.72
N ASP A 220 4.90 -17.08 -9.04
CA ASP A 220 6.21 -16.97 -9.67
C ASP A 220 6.16 -16.38 -11.08
N ALA A 221 5.08 -16.64 -11.84
CA ALA A 221 4.89 -16.05 -13.16
C ALA A 221 4.70 -14.53 -13.08
N ILE A 222 3.85 -14.06 -12.16
CA ILE A 222 3.62 -12.63 -11.90
C ILE A 222 4.94 -11.96 -11.49
N ARG A 223 5.66 -12.54 -10.52
CA ARG A 223 6.96 -12.01 -10.05
C ARG A 223 7.97 -11.88 -11.20
N ARG A 224 8.17 -12.94 -11.98
CA ARG A 224 9.10 -12.91 -13.13
C ARG A 224 8.76 -11.84 -14.16
N GLN A 225 7.47 -11.59 -14.43
CA GLN A 225 7.07 -10.54 -15.38
C GLN A 225 7.47 -9.16 -14.88
N TRP A 226 7.16 -8.86 -13.62
CA TRP A 226 7.52 -7.61 -12.97
C TRP A 226 9.05 -7.42 -12.85
N ASP A 227 9.77 -8.45 -12.42
CA ASP A 227 11.23 -8.44 -12.33
C ASP A 227 11.90 -8.22 -13.69
N SER A 228 11.43 -8.91 -14.73
CA SER A 228 11.97 -8.78 -16.08
C SER A 228 11.76 -7.38 -16.62
N TRP A 229 10.54 -6.85 -16.48
CA TRP A 229 10.24 -5.48 -16.86
C TRP A 229 11.11 -4.46 -16.12
N ARG A 230 11.31 -4.62 -14.80
CA ARG A 230 12.20 -3.74 -14.03
C ARG A 230 13.63 -3.82 -14.55
N ALA A 231 14.16 -5.03 -14.77
CA ALA A 231 15.53 -5.22 -15.23
C ALA A 231 15.77 -4.62 -16.63
N GLU A 232 14.80 -4.76 -17.54
CA GLU A 232 14.87 -4.20 -18.90
C GLU A 232 14.82 -2.66 -18.90
N ASN A 233 13.99 -2.07 -18.04
CA ASN A 233 13.77 -0.62 -18.02
C ASN A 233 14.73 0.14 -17.09
N TYR A 234 15.35 -0.53 -16.13
CA TYR A 234 16.22 0.07 -15.11
C TYR A 234 17.51 -0.74 -14.84
N PRO A 235 18.31 -1.06 -15.88
CA PRO A 235 19.42 -2.02 -15.79
C PRO A 235 20.61 -1.57 -14.93
N THR A 236 20.72 -0.26 -14.65
CA THR A 236 21.81 0.32 -13.83
C THR A 236 21.41 0.54 -12.37
N SER A 237 20.17 0.21 -11.99
CA SER A 237 19.70 0.34 -10.61
C SER A 237 20.04 -0.92 -9.82
N VAL A 238 20.80 -0.76 -8.72
CA VAL A 238 20.94 -1.82 -7.72
C VAL A 238 19.53 -2.18 -7.25
N ALA A 239 19.18 -3.47 -7.26
CA ALA A 239 17.91 -3.92 -6.71
C ALA A 239 17.87 -3.52 -5.22
N ALA A 240 16.88 -2.72 -4.83
CA ALA A 240 16.58 -2.54 -3.42
C ALA A 240 15.92 -3.85 -2.97
N HIS A 241 16.64 -4.59 -2.13
CA HIS A 241 16.12 -5.75 -1.41
C HIS A 241 15.33 -5.27 -0.21
#